data_AF-A0A5B0VSS1-F1
#
_entry.id   AF-A0A5B0VSS1-F1
#
_cell.length_a   1.000
_cell.length_b   1.000
_cell.length_c   1.000
_cell.angle_alpha   90.00
_cell.angle_beta   90.00
_cell.angle_gamma   90.00
#
_symmetry.space_group_name_H-M   'P 1'
#
loop_
_entity.id
_entity.type
_entity.pdbx_description
1 polymer ?
#
loop_
_entity_poly.entity_id
_entity_poly.type
_entity_poly.pdbx_seq_one_letter_code
_entity_poly.pdbx_strand_id
1 'polypeptide(L)' 'MTHRDLTIAEVLKDPLIRQVMRADHISVSKMENLLHDAARRQELALSTNLAPIAHAAARSAPQVDLR' A
#
# COMPACT_ATOMS: atom_id res chain seq x y z
N MET A 1 8.89 2.90 -20.61
CA MET A 1 7.43 3.06 -20.42
C MET A 1 7.20 3.31 -18.94
N THR A 2 6.63 4.45 -18.57
CA THR A 2 6.23 4.71 -17.18
C THR A 2 4.95 3.92 -16.90
N HIS A 3 5.02 2.88 -16.08
CA HIS A 3 3.83 2.21 -15.56
C HIS A 3 3.06 3.25 -14.75
N ARG A 4 1.92 3.72 -15.26
CA ARG A 4 1.01 4.55 -14.49
C ARG A 4 0.21 3.61 -13.60
N ASP A 5 0.38 3.74 -12.29
CA ASP A 5 -0.48 3.06 -11.33
C ASP A 5 -1.93 3.50 -11.53
N LEU A 6 -2.82 2.53 -11.66
CA LEU A 6 -4.25 2.76 -11.77
C LEU A 6 -4.84 2.97 -10.38
N THR A 7 -5.75 3.94 -10.26
CA THR A 7 -6.55 4.08 -9.05
C THR A 7 -7.54 2.92 -8.91
N ILE A 8 -7.97 2.61 -7.68
CA ILE A 8 -9.01 1.60 -7.41
C ILE A 8 -10.27 1.88 -8.27
N ALA A 9 -10.65 3.16 -8.41
CA ALA A 9 -11.80 3.56 -9.22
C ALA A 9 -11.61 3.25 -10.72
N GLU A 10 -10.39 3.42 -11.25
CA GLU A 10 -10.08 3.08 -12.64
C GLU A 10 -10.09 1.56 -12.87
N VAL A 11 -9.53 0.79 -11.93
CA VAL A 11 -9.56 -0.69 -11.95
C VAL A 11 -11.01 -1.20 -11.97
N LEU A 12 -11.88 -0.71 -11.08
CA LEU A 12 -13.30 -1.11 -11.06
C LEU A 12 -14.07 -0.61 -12.30
N LYS A 13 -13.54 0.40 -12.97
CA LYS A 13 -14.09 0.93 -14.23
C LYS A 13 -13.62 0.18 -15.48
N ASP A 14 -12.69 -0.75 -15.36
CA ASP A 14 -12.17 -1.52 -16.49
C ASP A 14 -13.17 -2.60 -16.97
N PRO A 15 -13.44 -2.72 -18.29
CA PRO A 15 -14.40 -3.67 -18.83
C PRO A 15 -13.96 -5.13 -18.70
N LEU A 16 -12.67 -5.43 -18.80
CA LEU A 16 -12.14 -6.78 -18.68
C LEU A 16 -12.18 -7.23 -17.22
N ILE A 17 -11.79 -6.37 -16.29
CA ILE A 17 -11.89 -6.64 -14.85
C ILE A 17 -13.34 -6.93 -14.46
N ARG A 18 -14.30 -6.13 -14.94
CA ARG A 18 -15.73 -6.43 -14.72
C ARG A 18 -16.19 -7.74 -15.34
N GLN A 19 -15.63 -8.13 -16.48
CA GLN A 19 -15.96 -9.41 -17.12
C GLN A 19 -15.50 -10.58 -16.26
N VAL A 20 -14.26 -10.53 -15.75
CA VAL A 20 -13.72 -11.54 -14.83
C VAL A 20 -14.53 -11.59 -13.54
N MET A 21 -14.83 -10.44 -12.92
CA MET A 21 -15.65 -10.38 -11.71
C MET A 21 -17.04 -11.00 -11.91
N ARG A 22 -17.67 -10.79 -13.08
CA ARG A 22 -18.96 -11.40 -13.41
C ARG A 22 -18.84 -12.92 -13.56
N ALA A 23 -17.78 -13.41 -14.19
CA ALA A 23 -17.49 -14.83 -14.32
C ALA A 23 -17.33 -15.49 -12.93
N ASP A 24 -16.74 -14.76 -11.98
CA ASP A 24 -16.50 -15.23 -10.61
C ASP A 24 -17.64 -14.92 -9.62
N HIS A 25 -18.78 -14.39 -10.10
CA HIS A 25 -19.91 -13.94 -9.25
C HIS A 25 -19.52 -12.95 -8.14
N ILE A 26 -18.53 -12.09 -8.39
CA ILE A 26 -18.06 -11.07 -7.46
C ILE A 26 -18.77 -9.74 -7.75
N SER A 27 -19.38 -9.14 -6.71
CA SER A 27 -19.97 -7.80 -6.82
C SER A 27 -18.91 -6.71 -6.80
N VAL A 28 -19.20 -5.57 -7.44
CA VAL A 28 -18.31 -4.40 -7.47
C VAL A 28 -17.95 -3.94 -6.05
N SER A 29 -18.95 -3.81 -5.18
CA SER A 29 -18.74 -3.40 -3.78
C SER A 29 -17.86 -4.37 -2.98
N LYS A 30 -17.94 -5.68 -3.27
CA LYS A 30 -17.07 -6.67 -2.60
C LYS A 30 -15.62 -6.49 -3.02
N MET A 31 -15.37 -6.30 -4.32
CA MET A 31 -14.02 -6.06 -4.84
C MET A 31 -13.46 -4.72 -4.33
N GLU A 32 -14.28 -3.66 -4.32
CA GLU A 32 -13.91 -2.35 -3.79
C GLU A 32 -13.43 -2.44 -2.33
N ASN A 33 -14.19 -3.14 -1.48
CA ASN A 33 -13.82 -3.36 -0.09
C ASN A 33 -12.49 -4.11 0.06
N LEU A 34 -12.25 -5.14 -0.78
CA LEU A 34 -11.00 -5.90 -0.75
C LEU A 34 -9.80 -5.04 -1.18
N LEU A 35 -9.96 -4.25 -2.24
CA LEU A 35 -8.90 -3.36 -2.72
C LEU A 35 -8.58 -2.26 -1.71
N HIS A 36 -9.59 -1.67 -1.07
CA HIS A 36 -9.39 -0.70 0.00
C HIS A 36 -8.69 -1.32 1.21
N ASP A 37 -9.07 -2.53 1.60
CA ASP A 37 -8.42 -3.22 2.71
C ASP A 37 -6.95 -3.55 2.40
N ALA A 38 -6.68 -4.02 1.18
CA ALA A 38 -5.33 -4.27 0.70
C ALA A 38 -4.48 -2.99 0.68
N ALA A 39 -5.03 -1.88 0.20
CA ALA A 39 -4.35 -0.57 0.19
C ALA A 39 -4.01 -0.10 1.61
N ARG A 40 -4.95 -0.20 2.56
CA ARG A 40 -4.68 0.14 3.97
C ARG A 40 -3.59 -0.73 4.58
N ARG A 41 -3.61 -2.03 4.32
CA ARG A 41 -2.58 -2.95 4.81
C ARG A 41 -1.22 -2.66 4.20
N GLN A 42 -1.18 -2.29 2.92
CA GLN A 42 0.05 -1.88 2.25
C GLN A 42 0.63 -0.60 2.89
N GLU A 43 -0.19 0.40 3.15
CA GLU A 43 0.22 1.64 3.83
C GLU A 43 0.81 1.33 5.21
N LEU A 44 0.12 0.53 6.02
CA LEU A 44 0.60 0.11 7.34
C LEU A 44 1.93 -0.65 7.28
N ALA A 45 2.09 -1.54 6.28
CA ALA A 45 3.32 -2.29 6.07
C ALA A 45 4.48 -1.38 5.68
N LEU A 46 4.25 -0.38 4.84
CA LEU A 46 5.26 0.62 4.45
C LEU A 46 5.65 1.50 5.65
N SER A 47 4.68 1.98 6.44
CA SER A 47 4.96 2.73 7.67
C SER A 47 5.75 1.92 8.69
N THR A 48 5.46 0.62 8.82
CA THR A 48 6.18 -0.29 9.74
C THR A 48 7.62 -0.53 9.29
N ASN A 49 7.89 -0.63 7.98
CA ASN A 49 9.25 -0.79 7.45
C ASN A 49 10.11 0.49 7.56
N LEU A 50 9.51 1.66 7.80
CA LEU A 50 10.24 2.91 8.05
C LEU A 50 10.62 3.11 9.52
N ALA A 51 9.95 2.43 10.46
CA ALA A 51 10.21 2.52 11.89
C ALA A 51 11.59 1.98 12.39
N PRO A 52 12.22 0.94 11.79
CA PRO A 52 13.47 0.38 12.34
C PRO A 52 14.67 1.30 12.13
N ILE A 53 14.63 2.13 11.08
CA ILE A 53 15.77 2.99 10.70
C ILE A 53 15.84 4.23 11.59
N ALA A 54 14.68 4.75 12.04
CA ALA A 54 14.62 5.89 12.96
C ALA A 54 15.18 5.54 14.37
N HIS A 55 14.99 4.30 14.83
CA HIS A 55 15.53 3.86 16.13
C HIS A 55 17.05 3.59 16.11
N ALA A 56 17.62 3.22 14.97
CA ALA A 56 19.06 3.00 14.83
C ALA A 56 19.86 4.31 14.73
N ALA A 57 19.31 5.33 14.05
CA ALA A 57 19.95 6.65 13.94
C ALA A 57 20.04 7.40 15.29
N ALA A 58 19.07 7.18 16.19
CA ALA A 58 19.04 7.85 17.50
C ALA A 58 20.07 7.30 18.51
N ARG A 59 20.63 6.10 18.30
CA ARG A 59 21.66 5.51 19.19
C ARG A 59 23.11 5.82 18.78
N SER A 60 23.31 6.46 17.63
CA SER A 60 24.64 6.60 17.01
C SER A 60 25.20 8.03 17.10
N ALA A 61 24.92 8.75 18.18
CA ALA A 61 25.62 9.99 18.50
C ALA A 61 26.58 9.72 19.67
N PRO A 62 27.91 9.59 19.46
CA PRO A 62 28.83 9.60 20.57
C PRO A 62 28.85 11.03 21.11
N GLN A 63 28.39 11.18 22.34
CA GLN A 63 28.54 12.40 23.12
C GLN A 63 30.04 12.62 23.32
N VAL A 64 30.64 13.45 22.46
CA VAL A 64 32.01 13.94 22.62
C VAL A 64 31.99 14.91 23.79
N ASP A 65 32.32 14.40 24.97
CA ASP A 65 32.54 15.17 26.19
C ASP A 65 33.82 15.98 26.03
N LEU A 66 33.67 17.30 26.07
CA LEU A 66 34.74 18.29 25.98
C LEU A 66 35.32 18.51 27.38
N ARG A 67 36.55 18.06 27.63
CA ARG A 67 37.40 18.52 28.75
C ARG A 67 38.87 18.58 28.38
#